data_AF-A0A523ZG49-F1
#
_entry.id   AF-A0A523ZG49-F1
#
_cell.length_a   1.000
_cell.length_b   1.000
_cell.length_c   1.000
_cell.angle_alpha   90.00
_cell.angle_beta   90.00
_cell.angle_gamma   90.00
#
_symmetry.space_group_name_H-M   'P 1'
#
loop_
_entity.id
_entity.type
_entity.pdbx_description
1 polymer ?
#
loop_
_entity_poly.entity_id
_entity_poly.type
_entity_poly.pdbx_seq_one_letter_code
_entity_poly.pdbx_strand_id
1 'polypeptide(L)'
;MDLFDRFNAEKCTLCGECFHQCPVMHLPLEVAKAEIVRLTTGQETEHVLRKCTSCFACNFICPEGCNPAQAILDIWHEKSVREGLPIRAMYYTPESSLNFRTYVLERLPEDERALVRSWEDTSPCDEVFYPGCNVITVPYLTRTKLLDGMNIRGSLNLCCGE
;
A
#
# COMPACT_ATOMS: atom_id res chain seq x y z
N MET A 1 13.94 -17.81 0.59
CA MET A 1 14.14 -16.37 0.83
C MET A 1 12.82 -15.85 1.36
N ASP A 2 12.81 -15.36 2.60
CA ASP A 2 11.63 -14.72 3.17
C ASP A 2 11.63 -13.24 2.73
N LEU A 3 10.52 -12.79 2.15
CA LEU A 3 10.35 -11.43 1.65
C LEU A 3 10.32 -10.39 2.78
N PHE A 4 9.96 -10.83 3.98
CA PHE A 4 9.73 -9.98 5.16
C PHE A 4 10.87 -10.04 6.17
N ASP A 5 11.95 -10.78 5.86
CA ASP A 5 13.17 -10.72 6.62
C ASP A 5 13.79 -9.30 6.57
N ARG A 6 14.45 -8.91 7.66
CA ARG A 6 15.16 -7.64 7.77
C ARG A 6 16.20 -7.47 6.67
N PHE A 7 16.49 -6.21 6.35
CA PHE A 7 17.57 -5.88 5.41
C PHE A 7 18.91 -6.43 5.92
N ASN A 8 19.60 -7.20 5.09
CA ASN A 8 20.91 -7.77 5.43
C ASN A 8 22.04 -6.89 4.90
N ALA A 9 22.51 -5.99 5.76
CA ALA A 9 23.61 -5.08 5.44
C ALA A 9 24.95 -5.80 5.22
N GLU A 10 25.20 -6.91 5.92
CA GLU A 10 26.45 -7.67 5.80
C GLU A 10 26.62 -8.31 4.42
N LYS A 11 25.51 -8.72 3.80
CA LYS A 11 25.50 -9.27 2.44
C LYS A 11 25.47 -8.22 1.35
N CYS A 12 25.13 -6.97 1.68
CA CYS A 12 24.93 -5.94 0.67
C CYS A 12 26.27 -5.51 0.06
N THR A 13 26.45 -5.78 -1.23
CA THR A 13 27.66 -5.38 -1.98
C THR A 13 27.63 -3.94 -2.49
N LEU A 14 26.58 -3.17 -2.15
CA LEU A 14 26.37 -1.80 -2.60
C LEU A 14 26.35 -1.64 -4.13
N CYS A 15 26.00 -2.71 -4.86
CA CYS A 15 26.03 -2.73 -6.32
C CYS A 15 25.02 -1.79 -6.99
N GLY A 16 23.93 -1.43 -6.30
CA GLY A 16 22.89 -0.52 -6.80
C GLY A 16 21.83 -1.17 -7.69
N GLU A 17 21.93 -2.45 -8.03
CA GLU A 17 21.00 -3.12 -8.96
C GLU A 17 19.53 -3.00 -8.56
N CYS A 18 19.27 -3.05 -7.25
CA CYS A 18 17.93 -2.88 -6.68
C CYS A 18 17.21 -1.57 -7.08
N PHE A 19 17.96 -0.48 -7.30
CA PHE A 19 17.40 0.81 -7.73
C PHE A 19 17.63 1.08 -9.21
N HIS A 20 18.67 0.49 -9.79
CA HIS A 20 18.93 0.55 -11.22
C HIS A 20 17.84 -0.15 -12.04
N GLN A 21 17.50 -1.37 -11.66
CA GLN A 21 16.47 -2.18 -12.32
C GLN A 21 15.08 -2.02 -11.69
N CYS A 22 14.91 -1.04 -10.79
CA CYS A 22 13.61 -0.78 -10.16
C CYS A 22 12.57 -0.40 -11.23
N PRO A 23 11.40 -1.08 -11.29
CA PRO A 23 10.37 -0.82 -12.31
C PRO A 23 9.71 0.55 -12.19
N VAL A 24 9.98 1.28 -11.11
CA VAL A 24 9.50 2.65 -10.89
C VAL A 24 10.60 3.67 -11.14
N MET A 25 11.78 3.48 -10.53
CA MET A 25 12.80 4.53 -10.49
C MET A 25 13.78 4.49 -11.67
N HIS A 26 14.15 3.30 -12.16
CA HIS A 26 15.13 3.10 -13.24
C HIS A 26 16.36 4.02 -13.12
N LEU A 27 16.96 4.11 -11.93
CA LEU A 27 18.03 5.08 -11.70
C LEU A 27 19.26 4.71 -12.55
N PRO A 28 20.02 5.67 -13.08
CA PRO A 28 21.35 5.38 -13.62
C PRO A 28 22.19 4.64 -12.58
N LEU A 29 22.95 3.62 -12.99
CA LEU A 29 23.64 2.72 -12.05
C LEU A 29 24.51 3.46 -11.03
N GLU A 30 25.23 4.49 -11.45
CA GLU A 30 26.06 5.28 -10.53
C GLU A 30 25.25 6.07 -9.49
N VAL A 31 24.06 6.56 -9.88
CA VAL A 31 23.12 7.17 -8.93
C VAL A 31 22.54 6.12 -8.00
N ALA A 32 22.19 4.94 -8.51
CA ALA A 32 21.66 3.84 -7.72
C ALA A 32 22.66 3.37 -6.64
N LYS A 33 23.95 3.29 -6.96
CA LYS A 33 25.03 2.99 -6.01
C LYS A 33 25.14 4.05 -4.92
N ALA A 34 25.10 5.33 -5.29
CA ALA A 34 25.14 6.41 -4.31
C ALA A 34 23.91 6.37 -3.37
N GLU A 35 22.73 6.07 -3.92
CA GLU A 35 21.49 5.98 -3.15
C GLU A 35 21.49 4.81 -2.15
N ILE A 36 21.99 3.62 -2.52
CA ILE A 36 22.07 2.49 -1.57
C ILE A 36 23.10 2.75 -0.47
N VAL A 37 24.20 3.44 -0.76
CA VAL A 37 25.14 3.88 0.28
C VAL A 37 24.46 4.83 1.26
N ARG A 38 23.73 5.85 0.77
CA ARG A 38 22.99 6.77 1.64
C ARG A 38 21.96 6.03 2.50
N LEU A 39 21.15 5.17 1.87
CA LEU A 39 20.11 4.40 2.55
C LEU A 39 20.70 3.54 3.68
N THR A 40 21.76 2.79 3.40
CA THR A 40 22.37 1.85 4.36
C THR A 40 23.15 2.54 5.48
N THR A 41 23.54 3.80 5.28
CA THR A 41 24.24 4.62 6.29
C THR A 41 23.31 5.57 7.05
N GLY A 42 21.98 5.47 6.84
CA GLY A 42 20.99 6.30 7.51
C GLY A 42 20.95 7.75 7.03
N GLN A 43 21.51 8.04 5.86
CA GLN A 43 21.46 9.37 5.24
C GLN A 43 20.19 9.52 4.39
N GLU A 44 19.68 10.76 4.29
CA GLU A 44 18.57 11.06 3.39
C GLU A 44 18.98 10.77 1.94
N THR A 45 18.18 9.94 1.27
CA THR A 45 18.35 9.61 -0.15
C THR A 45 17.71 10.70 -1.03
N GLU A 46 18.26 10.97 -2.20
CA GLU A 46 17.71 11.98 -3.11
C GLU A 46 16.49 11.48 -3.89
N HIS A 47 16.38 10.17 -4.09
CA HIS A 47 15.34 9.55 -4.91
C HIS A 47 14.58 8.46 -4.17
N VAL A 48 15.27 7.51 -3.53
CA VAL A 48 14.69 6.24 -3.06
C VAL A 48 13.54 6.46 -2.08
N LEU A 49 13.77 7.18 -0.97
CA LEU A 49 12.77 7.43 0.07
C LEU A 49 11.58 8.27 -0.43
N ARG A 50 11.72 8.96 -1.56
CA ARG A 50 10.67 9.81 -2.13
C ARG A 50 9.88 9.13 -3.26
N LYS A 51 10.53 8.26 -4.03
CA LYS A 51 9.96 7.65 -5.24
C LYS A 51 9.59 6.18 -5.09
N CYS A 52 10.05 5.50 -4.04
CA CYS A 52 9.68 4.11 -3.78
C CYS A 52 8.16 3.97 -3.62
N THR A 53 7.60 2.90 -4.17
CA THR A 53 6.16 2.55 -4.08
C THR A 53 5.93 1.27 -3.29
N SER A 54 6.93 0.83 -2.51
CA SER A 54 6.87 -0.39 -1.68
C SER A 54 6.37 -1.64 -2.41
N CYS A 55 6.78 -1.85 -3.67
CA CYS A 55 6.37 -3.00 -4.48
C CYS A 55 7.22 -4.26 -4.27
N PHE A 56 8.27 -4.19 -3.44
CA PHE A 56 9.19 -5.30 -3.12
C PHE A 56 10.00 -5.89 -4.29
N ALA A 57 9.89 -5.35 -5.52
CA ALA A 57 10.65 -5.84 -6.68
C ALA A 57 12.18 -5.87 -6.43
N CYS A 58 12.70 -4.90 -5.69
CA CYS A 58 14.12 -4.84 -5.33
C CYS A 58 14.61 -6.03 -4.51
N ASN A 59 13.74 -6.72 -3.75
CA ASN A 59 14.10 -7.92 -3.01
C ASN A 59 14.44 -9.04 -3.99
N PHE A 60 13.64 -9.22 -5.04
CA PHE A 60 13.88 -10.23 -6.08
C PHE A 60 15.04 -9.89 -7.02
N ILE A 61 15.27 -8.59 -7.27
CA ILE A 61 16.37 -8.10 -8.10
C ILE A 61 17.73 -8.23 -7.39
N CYS A 62 17.74 -8.11 -6.07
CA CYS A 62 18.98 -8.10 -5.29
C CYS A 62 19.74 -9.44 -5.49
N PRO A 63 20.95 -9.43 -6.08
CA PRO A 63 21.69 -10.67 -6.34
C PRO A 63 22.08 -11.40 -5.06
N GLU A 64 22.20 -10.68 -3.95
CA GLU A 64 22.60 -11.19 -2.63
C GLU A 64 21.40 -11.52 -1.72
N GLY A 65 20.17 -11.26 -2.19
CA GLY A 65 18.96 -11.49 -1.41
C GLY A 65 18.90 -10.66 -0.11
N CYS A 66 19.34 -9.39 -0.15
CA CYS A 66 19.47 -8.54 1.03
C CYS A 66 18.16 -7.92 1.55
N ASN A 67 17.02 -8.09 0.86
CA ASN A 67 15.75 -7.42 1.15
C ASN A 67 15.79 -5.86 1.24
N PRO A 68 16.22 -5.13 0.17
CA PRO A 68 16.31 -3.67 0.19
C PRO A 68 15.00 -2.94 0.49
N ALA A 69 13.84 -3.53 0.17
CA ALA A 69 12.55 -2.92 0.50
C ALA A 69 12.39 -2.71 2.01
N GLN A 70 12.90 -3.63 2.82
CA GLN A 70 12.73 -3.57 4.27
C GLN A 70 13.50 -2.38 4.88
N ALA A 71 14.70 -2.07 4.38
CA ALA A 71 15.44 -0.89 4.81
C ALA A 71 14.66 0.42 4.56
N ILE A 72 13.96 0.52 3.44
CA ILE A 72 13.13 1.68 3.10
C ILE A 72 11.94 1.78 4.06
N LEU A 73 11.26 0.65 4.30
CA LEU A 73 10.11 0.58 5.20
C LEU A 73 10.48 0.93 6.64
N ASP A 74 11.62 0.43 7.12
CA ASP A 74 12.13 0.72 8.46
C ASP A 74 12.41 2.21 8.63
N ILE A 75 13.07 2.85 7.66
CA ILE A 75 13.33 4.30 7.69
C ILE A 75 12.02 5.12 7.67
N TRP A 76 11.05 4.73 6.83
CA TRP A 76 9.73 5.39 6.82
C TRP A 76 8.97 5.19 8.12
N HIS A 77 9.05 4.01 8.73
CA HIS A 77 8.44 3.72 10.02
C HIS A 77 9.06 4.61 11.11
N GLU A 78 10.39 4.64 11.22
CA GLU A 78 11.10 5.49 12.19
C GLU A 78 10.75 6.97 12.02
N LYS A 79 10.69 7.44 10.77
CA LYS A 79 10.26 8.81 10.45
C LYS A 79 8.82 9.05 10.91
N SER A 80 7.91 8.11 10.64
CA SER A 80 6.49 8.23 11.02
C SER A 80 6.30 8.20 12.54
N VAL A 81 7.08 7.41 13.27
CA VAL A 81 7.07 7.38 14.74
C VAL A 81 7.56 8.71 15.31
N ARG A 82 8.58 9.31 14.70
CA ARG A 82 9.19 10.56 15.18
C ARG A 82 8.37 11.81 14.83
N GLU A 83 7.87 11.88 13.60
CA GLU A 83 7.28 13.11 13.02
C GLU A 83 5.76 13.01 12.88
N GLY A 84 5.18 11.83 13.08
CA GLY A 84 3.80 11.53 12.71
C GLY A 84 3.63 11.29 11.21
N LEU A 85 2.42 10.92 10.82
CA LEU A 85 2.06 10.78 9.41
C LEU A 85 1.75 12.16 8.79
N PRO A 86 2.07 12.38 7.50
CA PRO A 86 1.65 13.59 6.80
C PRO A 86 0.14 13.77 6.86
N ILE A 87 -0.36 15.01 6.98
CA ILE A 87 -1.81 15.29 7.07
C ILE A 87 -2.62 14.67 5.91
N ARG A 88 -2.02 14.56 4.71
CA ARG A 88 -2.64 13.91 3.55
C ARG A 88 -2.93 12.42 3.78
N ALA A 89 -2.21 11.74 4.67
CA ALA A 89 -2.47 10.35 5.02
C ALA A 89 -3.87 10.17 5.60
N MET A 90 -4.35 11.16 6.37
CA MET A 90 -5.72 11.19 6.90
C MET A 90 -6.78 11.07 5.80
N TYR A 91 -6.47 11.46 4.56
CA TYR A 91 -7.40 11.34 3.44
C TYR A 91 -7.58 9.89 2.95
N TYR A 92 -6.63 9.01 3.25
CA TYR A 92 -6.64 7.59 2.85
C TYR A 92 -6.95 6.65 4.02
N THR A 93 -6.76 7.13 5.25
CA THR A 93 -7.07 6.45 6.51
C THR A 93 -8.57 6.16 6.65
N PRO A 94 -9.00 4.89 6.82
CA PRO A 94 -10.42 4.53 6.87
C PRO A 94 -11.20 5.10 8.05
N GLU A 95 -10.57 5.19 9.22
CA GLU A 95 -11.17 5.72 10.45
C GLU A 95 -11.24 7.25 10.48
N SER A 96 -10.59 7.91 9.53
CA SER A 96 -10.68 9.36 9.36
C SER A 96 -12.03 9.73 8.75
N SER A 97 -12.77 10.62 9.41
CA SER A 97 -14.01 11.19 8.87
C SER A 97 -13.77 12.02 7.60
N LEU A 98 -12.56 12.55 7.41
CA LEU A 98 -12.12 13.33 6.27
C LEU A 98 -11.36 12.46 5.26
N ASN A 99 -11.87 11.27 4.93
CA ASN A 99 -11.28 10.40 3.92
C ASN A 99 -11.97 10.54 2.55
N PHE A 100 -11.32 10.10 1.48
CA PHE A 100 -11.87 10.23 0.13
C PHE A 100 -13.14 9.39 -0.07
N ARG A 101 -13.26 8.27 0.65
CA ARG A 101 -14.39 7.36 0.53
C ARG A 101 -15.65 7.99 1.15
N THR A 102 -15.56 8.65 2.31
CA THR A 102 -16.70 9.39 2.90
C THR A 102 -17.17 10.49 1.95
N TYR A 103 -16.23 11.24 1.33
CA TYR A 103 -16.56 12.24 0.32
C TYR A 103 -17.37 11.65 -0.85
N VAL A 104 -16.98 10.48 -1.36
CA VAL A 104 -17.69 9.81 -2.47
C VAL A 104 -19.05 9.29 -2.01
N LEU A 105 -19.12 8.57 -0.89
CA LEU A 105 -20.36 7.95 -0.39
C LEU A 105 -21.48 8.98 -0.14
N GLU A 106 -21.14 10.16 0.37
CA GLU A 106 -22.10 11.25 0.57
C GLU A 106 -22.77 11.71 -0.74
N ARG A 107 -22.08 11.54 -1.87
CA ARG A 107 -22.45 12.04 -3.20
C ARG A 107 -22.96 10.95 -4.14
N LEU A 108 -23.02 9.70 -3.68
CA LEU A 108 -23.60 8.62 -4.47
C LEU A 108 -25.09 8.85 -4.73
N PRO A 109 -25.60 8.41 -5.90
CA PRO A 109 -27.03 8.23 -6.13
C PRO A 109 -27.69 7.40 -5.03
N GLU A 110 -28.99 7.62 -4.79
CA GLU A 110 -29.69 6.97 -3.67
C GLU A 110 -29.72 5.43 -3.81
N ASP A 111 -29.84 4.90 -5.02
CA ASP A 111 -29.86 3.46 -5.27
C ASP A 111 -28.49 2.80 -5.00
N GLU A 112 -27.39 3.52 -5.25
CA GLU A 112 -26.03 3.09 -4.92
C GLU A 112 -25.74 3.22 -3.42
N ARG A 113 -26.23 4.28 -2.78
CA ARG A 113 -26.14 4.47 -1.32
C ARG A 113 -26.91 3.38 -0.57
N ALA A 114 -28.10 3.03 -1.05
CA ALA A 114 -28.89 1.93 -0.52
C ALA A 114 -28.20 0.57 -0.71
N LEU A 115 -27.54 0.37 -1.85
CA LEU A 115 -26.73 -0.82 -2.10
C LEU A 115 -25.59 -0.94 -1.10
N VAL A 116 -24.80 0.11 -0.89
CA VAL A 116 -23.72 0.10 0.11
C VAL A 116 -24.25 -0.17 1.52
N ARG A 117 -25.38 0.44 1.92
CA ARG A 117 -26.02 0.17 3.22
C ARG A 117 -26.44 -1.29 3.38
N SER A 118 -26.88 -1.94 2.30
CA SER A 118 -27.24 -3.37 2.34
C SER A 118 -26.05 -4.29 2.65
N TRP A 119 -24.82 -3.82 2.42
CA TRP A 119 -23.61 -4.58 2.72
C TRP A 119 -23.25 -4.57 4.22
N GLU A 120 -23.86 -3.69 5.03
CA GLU A 120 -23.60 -3.59 6.47
C GLU A 120 -24.21 -4.73 7.29
N ASP A 121 -24.88 -5.70 6.64
CA ASP A 121 -25.44 -6.89 7.28
C ASP A 121 -24.35 -7.74 7.96
N THR A 122 -24.48 -7.93 9.27
CA THR A 122 -23.56 -8.75 10.08
C THR A 122 -24.17 -10.08 10.52
N SER A 123 -25.32 -10.45 9.94
CA SER A 123 -25.94 -11.74 10.22
C SER A 123 -25.01 -12.90 9.82
N PRO A 124 -25.04 -14.03 10.57
CA PRO A 124 -24.22 -15.19 10.23
C PRO A 124 -24.54 -15.73 8.84
N CYS A 125 -23.51 -16.01 8.05
CA CYS A 125 -23.63 -16.70 6.77
C CYS A 125 -22.38 -17.58 6.54
N ASP A 126 -22.52 -18.61 5.71
CA ASP A 126 -21.43 -19.56 5.44
C ASP A 126 -20.31 -18.94 4.59
N GLU A 127 -20.68 -18.03 3.67
CA GLU A 127 -19.76 -17.37 2.76
C GLU A 127 -20.04 -15.87 2.69
N VAL A 128 -18.97 -15.07 2.65
CA VAL A 128 -19.00 -13.62 2.50
C VAL A 128 -18.18 -13.21 1.29
N PHE A 129 -18.73 -12.34 0.45
CA PHE A 129 -17.98 -11.62 -0.56
C PHE A 129 -17.68 -10.21 -0.08
N TYR A 130 -16.42 -9.93 0.25
CA TYR A 130 -15.96 -8.59 0.59
C TYR A 130 -15.38 -7.91 -0.65
N PRO A 131 -16.06 -6.92 -1.27
CA PRO A 131 -15.63 -6.34 -2.53
C PRO A 131 -14.43 -5.38 -2.37
N GLY A 132 -14.03 -5.06 -1.13
CA GLY A 132 -12.96 -4.11 -0.85
C GLY A 132 -13.46 -2.67 -0.66
N CYS A 133 -12.77 -1.91 0.19
CA CYS A 133 -13.16 -0.53 0.49
C CYS A 133 -12.88 0.47 -0.64
N ASN A 134 -12.19 0.09 -1.72
CA ASN A 134 -12.15 0.91 -2.93
C ASN A 134 -13.40 0.72 -3.79
N VAL A 135 -13.93 -0.50 -3.89
CA VAL A 135 -15.14 -0.81 -4.67
C VAL A 135 -16.39 -0.17 -4.07
N ILE A 136 -16.40 0.13 -2.76
CA ILE A 136 -17.47 0.90 -2.11
C ILE A 136 -17.71 2.28 -2.74
N THR A 137 -16.70 2.84 -3.43
CA THR A 137 -16.81 4.13 -4.12
C THR A 137 -17.43 4.02 -5.51
N VAL A 138 -17.59 2.79 -6.02
CA VAL A 138 -18.18 2.45 -7.33
C VAL A 138 -19.08 1.21 -7.19
N PRO A 139 -20.05 1.21 -6.27
CA PRO A 139 -20.77 0.00 -5.87
C PRO A 139 -21.62 -0.59 -6.99
N TYR A 140 -22.02 0.20 -8.00
CA TYR A 140 -22.72 -0.30 -9.18
C TYR A 140 -21.98 -1.43 -9.91
N LEU A 141 -20.64 -1.51 -9.82
CA LEU A 141 -19.85 -2.60 -10.42
C LEU A 141 -20.22 -3.97 -9.82
N THR A 142 -20.77 -3.99 -8.61
CA THR A 142 -21.21 -5.23 -7.96
C THR A 142 -22.54 -5.77 -8.50
N ARG A 143 -23.27 -4.98 -9.30
CA ARG A 143 -24.52 -5.42 -9.97
C ARG A 143 -24.28 -6.28 -11.21
N THR A 144 -23.04 -6.69 -11.45
CA THR A 144 -22.69 -7.60 -12.54
C THR A 144 -23.24 -9.00 -12.28
N LYS A 145 -23.71 -9.68 -13.34
CA LYS A 145 -24.19 -11.06 -13.27
C LYS A 145 -23.14 -12.06 -12.75
N LEU A 146 -21.86 -11.70 -12.82
CA LEU A 146 -20.77 -12.53 -12.29
C LEU A 146 -20.83 -12.69 -10.77
N LEU A 147 -21.53 -11.80 -10.06
CA LEU A 147 -21.68 -11.82 -8.61
C LEU A 147 -23.12 -12.17 -8.17
N ASP A 148 -23.97 -12.63 -9.09
CA ASP A 148 -25.34 -13.02 -8.77
C ASP A 148 -25.34 -14.14 -7.71
N GLY A 149 -26.11 -13.93 -6.63
CA GLY A 149 -26.23 -14.87 -5.52
C GLY A 149 -25.11 -14.80 -4.48
N MET A 150 -24.08 -13.96 -4.67
CA MET A 150 -23.04 -13.76 -3.65
C MET A 150 -23.55 -12.91 -2.48
N ASN A 151 -23.17 -13.29 -1.27
CA ASN A 151 -23.44 -12.51 -0.06
C ASN A 151 -22.42 -11.37 0.07
N ILE A 152 -22.67 -10.27 -0.63
CA ILE A 152 -21.82 -9.08 -0.54
C ILE A 152 -21.97 -8.45 0.84
N ARG A 153 -20.87 -8.31 1.59
CA ARG A 153 -20.81 -7.65 2.90
C ARG A 153 -19.63 -6.69 2.96
N GLY A 154 -19.75 -5.65 3.76
CA GLY A 154 -18.71 -4.63 3.91
C GLY A 154 -19.24 -3.31 4.43
N SER A 155 -18.33 -2.50 4.93
CA SER A 155 -18.57 -1.11 5.30
C SER A 155 -17.23 -0.39 5.36
N LEU A 156 -17.24 0.95 5.47
CA LEU A 156 -15.99 1.69 5.70
C LEU A 156 -15.31 1.30 7.02
N ASN A 157 -16.07 0.88 8.03
CA ASN A 157 -15.54 0.41 9.31
C ASN A 157 -14.80 -0.93 9.20
N LEU A 158 -15.02 -1.67 8.10
CA LEU A 158 -14.34 -2.94 7.81
C LEU A 158 -13.20 -2.78 6.80
N CYS A 159 -12.81 -1.55 6.44
CA CYS A 159 -11.70 -1.31 5.52
C CYS A 159 -10.35 -1.59 6.20
N CYS A 160 -9.53 -2.40 5.55
CA CYS A 160 -8.18 -2.75 6.01
C CYS A 160 -7.12 -1.65 5.71
N GLY A 161 -7.49 -0.56 5.04
CA GLY A 161 -6.64 0.63 4.91
C GLY A 161 -5.55 0.57 3.83
N GLU A 162 -5.79 -0.15 2.73
CA GLU A 162 -4.95 -0.03 1.51
C GLU A 162 -4.79 1.43 1.04
#